data_AF-A0A1I4EAN5-F1
#
_entry.id   AF-A0A1I4EAN5-F1
#
_cell.length_a   1.000
_cell.length_b   1.000
_cell.length_c   1.000
_cell.angle_alpha   90.00
_cell.angle_beta   90.00
_cell.angle_gamma   90.00
#
_symmetry.space_group_name_H-M   'P 1'
#
loop_
_entity.id
_entity.type
_entity.pdbx_description
1 polymer ?
#
loop_
_entity_poly.entity_id
_entity_poly.type
_entity_poly.pdbx_seq_one_letter_code
_entity_poly.pdbx_strand_id
1 'polypeptide(L)'
;MTRFSTLLSRATAALMLGSLLVLAGCHRGSTKSPADMAKVEKKFDVTVEAYKSGQFMLDGAVLSSIDLGSHFAYEKDIGKLPKTVLLVRSDDSKIRKQHLQYMARMVLDYGFAVYYDDGGTLKKINPVETKARALQEYHAPVKQDDGQKCKSAAGCDSVEQAGQRGGY
;
A
#
# COMPACT_ATOMS: atom_id res chain seq x y z
N MET A 1 -39.55 54.11 28.17
CA MET A 1 -38.22 53.59 28.58
C MET A 1 -37.98 52.24 27.91
N THR A 2 -36.81 52.06 27.31
CA THR A 2 -36.44 50.90 26.49
C THR A 2 -35.98 49.71 27.33
N ARG A 3 -36.79 48.63 27.43
CA ARG A 3 -36.43 47.40 28.17
C ARG A 3 -36.63 46.06 27.42
N PHE A 4 -36.85 46.09 26.11
CA PHE A 4 -37.04 44.87 25.29
C PHE A 4 -35.85 44.50 24.38
N SER A 5 -34.81 45.34 24.30
CA SER A 5 -33.72 45.18 23.32
C SER A 5 -32.64 44.15 23.72
N THR A 6 -32.42 43.92 25.01
CA THR A 6 -31.30 43.10 25.52
C THR A 6 -31.51 41.59 25.41
N LEU A 7 -32.75 41.10 25.30
CA LEU A 7 -33.05 39.67 25.14
C LEU A 7 -32.93 39.22 23.68
N LEU A 8 -33.39 40.04 22.73
CA LEU A 8 -33.32 39.73 21.29
C LEU A 8 -31.87 39.65 20.78
N SER A 9 -31.00 40.54 21.28
CA SER A 9 -29.58 40.61 20.91
C SER A 9 -28.77 39.35 21.31
N ARG A 10 -29.18 38.67 22.39
CA ARG A 10 -28.49 37.44 22.86
C ARG A 10 -28.89 36.20 22.04
N ALA A 11 -30.10 36.18 21.47
CA ALA A 11 -30.57 35.06 20.64
C ALA A 11 -29.92 35.05 19.25
N THR A 12 -29.74 36.22 18.62
CA THR A 12 -29.09 36.34 17.31
C THR A 12 -27.59 36.00 17.34
N ALA A 13 -26.89 36.36 18.42
CA ALA A 13 -25.47 36.00 18.59
C ALA A 13 -25.24 34.48 18.69
N ALA A 14 -26.13 33.75 19.38
CA ALA A 14 -26.02 32.30 19.54
C ALA A 14 -26.24 31.54 18.22
N LEU A 15 -27.17 31.98 17.37
CA LEU A 15 -27.44 31.33 16.08
C LEU A 15 -26.27 31.48 15.09
N MET A 16 -25.63 32.65 15.04
CA MET A 16 -24.47 32.89 14.15
C MET A 16 -23.23 32.05 14.54
N LEU A 17 -23.05 31.74 15.82
CA LEU A 17 -21.98 30.85 16.30
C LEU A 17 -22.28 29.36 16.01
N GLY A 18 -23.55 28.95 15.96
CA GLY A 18 -23.94 27.58 15.63
C GLY A 18 -23.66 27.20 14.17
N SER A 19 -23.80 28.14 13.22
CA SER A 19 -23.65 27.89 11.78
C SER A 19 -22.24 27.46 11.37
N LEU A 20 -21.20 27.90 12.08
CA LEU A 20 -19.80 27.62 11.75
C LEU A 20 -19.37 26.19 12.12
N LEU A 21 -20.01 25.58 13.13
CA LEU A 21 -19.69 24.22 13.56
C LEU A 21 -20.24 23.13 12.62
N VAL A 22 -21.34 23.41 11.90
CA VAL A 22 -21.93 22.46 10.93
C VAL A 22 -21.04 22.32 9.69
N LEU A 23 -20.42 23.42 9.23
CA LEU A 23 -19.54 23.40 8.04
C LEU A 23 -18.21 22.66 8.27
N ALA A 24 -17.74 22.57 9.51
CA ALA A 24 -16.55 21.80 9.88
C ALA A 24 -16.75 20.27 9.78
N GLY A 25 -18.00 19.79 9.70
CA GLY A 25 -18.33 18.35 9.67
C GLY A 25 -18.13 17.66 8.31
N CYS A 26 -18.20 18.40 7.19
CA CYS A 26 -18.29 17.81 5.85
C CYS A 26 -16.94 17.43 5.20
N HIS A 27 -15.81 17.64 5.87
CA HIS A 27 -14.49 17.20 5.40
C HIS A 27 -13.88 16.06 6.24
N ARG A 28 -14.71 15.30 6.96
CA ARG A 28 -14.28 14.02 7.52
C ARG A 28 -14.29 12.99 6.38
N GLY A 29 -13.08 12.61 5.94
CA GLY A 29 -12.83 11.91 4.68
C GLY A 29 -13.86 10.83 4.34
N SER A 30 -14.65 11.09 3.29
CA SER A 30 -15.52 10.08 2.71
C SER A 30 -14.64 9.01 2.04
N THR A 31 -14.46 7.90 2.75
CA THR A 31 -14.03 6.66 2.13
C THR A 31 -15.11 6.30 1.10
N LYS A 32 -14.75 6.36 -0.18
CA LYS A 32 -15.65 6.04 -1.30
C LYS A 32 -16.40 4.74 -1.02
N SER A 33 -17.70 4.73 -1.33
CA SER A 33 -18.49 3.50 -1.25
C SER A 33 -17.86 2.43 -2.16
N PRO A 34 -17.97 1.13 -1.85
CA PRO A 34 -17.57 0.07 -2.79
C PRO A 34 -18.18 0.26 -4.19
N ALA A 35 -19.39 0.81 -4.27
CA ALA A 35 -20.06 1.15 -5.54
C ALA A 35 -19.35 2.28 -6.32
N ASP A 36 -18.71 3.23 -5.63
CA ASP A 36 -17.93 4.30 -6.27
C ASP A 36 -16.57 3.78 -6.75
N MET A 37 -15.95 2.86 -6.02
CA MET A 37 -14.69 2.21 -6.41
C MET A 37 -14.88 1.34 -7.66
N ALA A 38 -15.92 0.50 -7.69
CA ALA A 38 -16.29 -0.29 -8.88
C ALA A 38 -16.58 0.58 -10.13
N LYS A 39 -17.03 1.83 -9.94
CA LYS A 39 -17.22 2.80 -11.03
C LYS A 39 -15.92 3.48 -11.49
N VAL A 40 -14.91 3.53 -10.62
CA VAL A 40 -13.55 4.01 -10.94
C VAL A 40 -12.77 2.91 -11.66
N GLU A 41 -12.79 1.67 -11.17
CA GLU A 41 -12.14 0.49 -11.77
C GLU A 41 -12.50 0.28 -13.23
N LYS A 42 -13.79 0.40 -13.60
CA LYS A 42 -14.29 0.31 -14.99
C LYS A 42 -13.73 1.34 -15.98
N LYS A 43 -12.87 2.27 -15.54
CA LYS A 43 -12.19 3.25 -16.41
C LYS A 43 -10.73 2.88 -16.71
N PHE A 44 -10.22 1.82 -16.11
CA PHE A 44 -8.86 1.33 -16.30
C PHE A 44 -8.89 0.05 -17.12
N ASP A 45 -7.82 -0.20 -17.87
CA ASP A 45 -7.72 -1.40 -18.70
C ASP A 45 -7.49 -2.63 -17.82
N VAL A 46 -6.72 -2.48 -16.73
CA VAL A 46 -6.41 -3.53 -15.74
C VAL A 46 -6.48 -2.94 -14.32
N THR A 47 -7.03 -3.72 -13.38
CA THR A 47 -6.94 -3.44 -11.93
C THR A 47 -6.05 -4.48 -11.27
N VAL A 48 -5.13 -4.02 -10.43
CA VAL A 48 -4.20 -4.84 -9.64
C VAL A 48 -4.41 -4.50 -8.17
N GLU A 49 -4.47 -5.49 -7.29
CA GLU A 49 -4.57 -5.25 -5.85
C GLU A 49 -3.20 -5.35 -5.18
N ALA A 50 -2.95 -4.52 -4.17
CA ALA A 50 -1.78 -4.64 -3.31
C ALA A 50 -1.94 -5.87 -2.38
N TYR A 51 -0.92 -6.71 -2.27
CA TYR A 51 -0.94 -7.90 -1.42
C TYR A 51 0.07 -7.82 -0.25
N LYS A 52 0.29 -8.92 0.47
CA LYS A 52 1.25 -9.00 1.58
C LYS A 52 2.69 -8.95 1.05
N SER A 53 3.59 -8.31 1.82
CA SER A 53 5.04 -8.28 1.55
C SER A 53 5.49 -7.64 0.22
N GLY A 54 4.68 -6.76 -0.39
CA GLY A 54 5.06 -6.11 -1.65
C GLY A 54 4.65 -6.88 -2.92
N GLN A 55 3.99 -8.04 -2.75
CA GLN A 55 3.34 -8.80 -3.81
C GLN A 55 2.06 -8.10 -4.28
N PHE A 56 1.49 -8.61 -5.36
CA PHE A 56 0.25 -8.12 -5.96
C PHE A 56 -0.77 -9.24 -6.11
N MET A 57 -2.02 -8.88 -6.33
CA MET A 57 -3.06 -9.80 -6.79
C MET A 57 -3.61 -9.32 -8.13
N LEU A 58 -3.75 -10.24 -9.09
CA LEU A 58 -4.33 -10.01 -10.40
C LEU A 58 -5.21 -11.23 -10.72
N ASP A 59 -6.49 -10.99 -11.04
CA ASP A 59 -7.50 -12.02 -11.31
C ASP A 59 -7.57 -13.15 -10.26
N GLY A 60 -7.34 -12.79 -8.99
CA GLY A 60 -7.31 -13.72 -7.84
C GLY A 60 -6.00 -14.49 -7.65
N ALA A 61 -5.03 -14.38 -8.56
CA ALA A 61 -3.70 -14.96 -8.41
C ALA A 61 -2.76 -14.00 -7.65
N VAL A 62 -2.04 -14.51 -6.64
CA VAL A 62 -0.98 -13.77 -5.95
C VAL A 62 0.32 -13.87 -6.76
N LEU A 63 0.89 -12.72 -7.11
CA LEU A 63 2.07 -12.59 -7.96
C LEU A 63 3.19 -11.84 -7.24
N SER A 64 4.45 -12.26 -7.42
CA SER A 64 5.58 -11.41 -7.05
C SER A 64 5.64 -10.16 -7.94
N SER A 65 6.50 -9.20 -7.58
CA SER A 65 6.69 -8.03 -8.42
C SER A 65 7.41 -8.35 -9.74
N ILE A 66 8.15 -9.47 -9.81
CA ILE A 66 8.75 -9.98 -11.05
C ILE A 66 7.69 -10.68 -11.91
N ASP A 67 6.81 -11.49 -11.31
CA ASP A 67 5.76 -12.21 -12.05
C ASP A 67 4.77 -11.25 -12.71
N LEU A 68 4.32 -10.22 -11.96
CA LEU A 68 3.45 -9.18 -12.50
C LEU A 68 4.15 -8.36 -13.59
N GLY A 69 5.46 -8.07 -13.44
CA GLY A 69 6.24 -7.47 -14.52
C GLY A 69 6.31 -8.36 -15.76
N SER A 70 6.51 -9.67 -15.57
CA SER A 70 6.59 -10.66 -16.65
C SER A 70 5.25 -10.83 -17.37
N HIS A 71 4.13 -10.73 -16.65
CA HIS A 71 2.79 -10.66 -17.23
C HIS A 71 2.66 -9.45 -18.18
N PHE A 72 3.00 -8.24 -17.73
CA PHE A 72 2.97 -7.05 -18.60
C PHE A 72 3.97 -7.11 -19.76
N ALA A 73 5.13 -7.78 -19.58
CA ALA A 73 6.05 -8.04 -20.69
C ALA A 73 5.41 -8.93 -21.77
N TYR A 74 4.74 -10.01 -21.38
CA TYR A 74 4.00 -10.86 -22.31
C TYR A 74 2.86 -10.10 -23.00
N GLU A 75 2.09 -9.29 -22.26
CA GLU A 75 1.02 -8.46 -22.85
C GLU A 75 1.55 -7.45 -23.88
N LYS A 76 2.74 -6.89 -23.64
CA LYS A 76 3.45 -6.03 -24.61
C LYS A 76 3.82 -6.79 -25.88
N ASP A 77 4.36 -7.99 -25.77
CA ASP A 77 4.79 -8.80 -26.91
C ASP A 77 3.61 -9.24 -27.79
N ILE A 78 2.44 -9.50 -27.21
CA ILE A 78 1.20 -9.79 -27.96
C ILE A 78 0.40 -8.54 -28.36
N GLY A 79 0.93 -7.34 -28.13
CA GLY A 79 0.29 -6.07 -28.51
C GLY A 79 -0.96 -5.67 -27.70
N LYS A 80 -1.14 -6.26 -26.51
CA LYS A 80 -2.29 -6.03 -25.62
C LYS A 80 -1.98 -5.25 -24.34
N LEU A 81 -0.76 -4.73 -24.18
CA LEU A 81 -0.35 -3.98 -22.99
C LEU A 81 -1.38 -2.90 -22.61
N PRO A 82 -1.88 -2.89 -21.35
CA PRO A 82 -2.82 -1.88 -20.88
C PRO A 82 -2.20 -0.48 -20.96
N LYS A 83 -3.01 0.52 -21.27
CA LYS A 83 -2.57 1.94 -21.25
C LYS A 83 -2.61 2.49 -19.84
N THR A 84 -3.54 1.99 -19.05
CA THR A 84 -3.88 2.47 -17.71
C THR A 84 -4.10 1.31 -16.75
N VAL A 85 -3.37 1.33 -15.64
CA VAL A 85 -3.45 0.30 -14.58
C VAL A 85 -3.86 0.98 -13.28
N LEU A 86 -4.85 0.42 -12.58
CA LEU A 86 -5.26 0.87 -11.26
C LEU A 86 -4.69 -0.05 -10.18
N LEU A 87 -3.94 0.52 -9.23
CA LEU A 87 -3.53 -0.16 -8.01
C LEU A 87 -4.53 0.15 -6.88
N VAL A 88 -5.25 -0.87 -6.43
CA VAL A 88 -6.16 -0.79 -5.27
C VAL A 88 -5.55 -1.48 -4.04
N ARG A 89 -6.21 -1.35 -2.89
CA ARG A 89 -5.98 -2.23 -1.73
C ARG A 89 -6.73 -3.54 -1.94
N SER A 90 -6.18 -4.65 -1.47
CA SER A 90 -6.97 -5.86 -1.21
C SER A 90 -7.53 -5.84 0.21
N ASP A 91 -8.43 -6.77 0.51
CA ASP A 91 -8.84 -7.08 1.89
C ASP A 91 -7.64 -7.50 2.77
N ASP A 92 -6.63 -8.13 2.15
CA ASP A 92 -5.47 -8.70 2.82
C ASP A 92 -4.33 -7.68 3.06
N SER A 93 -4.29 -6.57 2.33
CA SER A 93 -3.22 -5.58 2.43
C SER A 93 -3.58 -4.21 1.85
N LYS A 94 -3.29 -3.16 2.62
CA LYS A 94 -3.26 -1.79 2.11
C LYS A 94 -2.11 -1.57 1.15
N ILE A 95 -2.26 -0.61 0.25
CA ILE A 95 -1.14 -0.09 -0.56
C ILE A 95 -0.02 0.39 0.36
N ARG A 96 1.22 0.05 0.01
CA ARG A 96 2.44 0.34 0.78
C ARG A 96 3.49 0.91 -0.16
N LYS A 97 4.50 1.58 0.41
CA LYS A 97 5.63 2.15 -0.33
C LYS A 97 6.29 1.15 -1.29
N GLN A 98 6.46 -0.12 -0.89
CA GLN A 98 7.03 -1.17 -1.76
C GLN A 98 6.20 -1.37 -3.04
N HIS A 99 4.87 -1.53 -2.93
CA HIS A 99 3.98 -1.64 -4.09
C HIS A 99 4.14 -0.45 -5.04
N LEU A 100 4.15 0.78 -4.51
CA LEU A 100 4.34 1.99 -5.31
C LEU A 100 5.72 2.00 -6.00
N GLN A 101 6.78 1.55 -5.32
CA GLN A 101 8.14 1.48 -5.89
C GLN A 101 8.30 0.44 -7.00
N TYR A 102 7.58 -0.68 -6.92
CA TYR A 102 7.55 -1.69 -7.99
C TYR A 102 6.67 -1.24 -9.17
N MET A 103 5.48 -0.69 -8.92
CA MET A 103 4.66 -0.12 -9.99
C MET A 103 5.37 1.04 -10.69
N ALA A 104 6.08 1.91 -9.95
CA ALA A 104 6.93 2.95 -10.50
C ALA A 104 8.04 2.40 -11.43
N ARG A 105 8.56 1.21 -11.14
CA ARG A 105 9.53 0.53 -12.02
C ARG A 105 8.86 -0.01 -13.28
N MET A 106 7.69 -0.64 -13.17
CA MET A 106 6.92 -1.11 -14.32
C MET A 106 6.49 0.05 -15.25
N VAL A 107 6.15 1.22 -14.71
CA VAL A 107 5.89 2.44 -15.51
C VAL A 107 7.11 2.82 -16.35
N LEU A 108 8.33 2.67 -15.84
CA LEU A 108 9.57 2.96 -16.59
C LEU A 108 9.88 1.87 -17.64
N ASP A 109 9.63 0.60 -17.32
CA ASP A 109 9.97 -0.54 -18.19
C ASP A 109 8.96 -0.73 -19.35
N TYR A 110 7.69 -0.37 -19.13
CA TYR A 110 6.60 -0.63 -20.08
C TYR A 110 5.87 0.63 -20.59
N GLY A 111 5.99 1.78 -19.90
CA GLY A 111 5.45 3.07 -20.36
C GLY A 111 3.95 3.30 -20.11
N PHE A 112 3.23 2.35 -19.49
CA PHE A 112 1.82 2.53 -19.12
C PHE A 112 1.64 3.46 -17.92
N ALA A 113 0.45 4.04 -17.77
CA ALA A 113 0.13 4.94 -16.67
C ALA A 113 -0.48 4.19 -15.49
N VAL A 114 0.22 4.17 -14.34
CA VAL A 114 -0.34 3.63 -13.09
C VAL A 114 -1.01 4.72 -12.27
N TYR A 115 -2.20 4.43 -11.78
CA TYR A 115 -2.93 5.22 -10.79
C TYR A 115 -3.16 4.38 -9.54
N TYR A 116 -3.31 5.01 -8.37
CA TYR A 116 -3.55 4.32 -7.11
C TYR A 116 -4.51 5.09 -6.20
N ASP A 117 -5.26 4.39 -5.35
CA ASP A 117 -6.11 5.03 -4.33
C ASP A 117 -5.31 5.38 -3.06
N ASP A 118 -5.12 6.68 -2.81
CA ASP A 118 -4.58 7.21 -1.57
C ASP A 118 -5.72 7.70 -0.67
N GLY A 119 -6.39 6.74 -0.01
CA GLY A 119 -7.42 7.01 0.99
C GLY A 119 -8.66 7.71 0.45
N GLY A 120 -9.11 7.34 -0.75
CA GLY A 120 -10.21 7.99 -1.47
C GLY A 120 -9.74 8.96 -2.56
N THR A 121 -8.46 9.38 -2.55
CA THR A 121 -7.89 10.25 -3.59
C THR A 121 -7.14 9.44 -4.62
N LEU A 122 -7.62 9.44 -5.86
CA LEU A 122 -6.94 8.78 -6.98
C LEU A 122 -5.72 9.60 -7.41
N LYS A 123 -4.52 9.03 -7.30
CA LYS A 123 -3.24 9.68 -7.65
C LYS A 123 -2.54 8.91 -8.77
N LYS A 124 -1.87 9.61 -9.68
CA LYS A 124 -0.97 9.00 -10.69
C LYS A 124 0.40 8.75 -10.07
N ILE A 125 1.02 7.61 -10.35
CA ILE A 125 2.40 7.33 -9.93
C ILE A 125 3.37 8.19 -10.78
N ASN A 126 4.23 8.96 -10.11
CA ASN A 126 5.42 9.55 -10.70
C ASN A 126 6.65 8.67 -10.33
N PRO A 127 7.31 8.01 -11.29
CA PRO A 127 8.44 7.12 -10.99
C PRO A 127 9.64 7.79 -10.32
N VAL A 128 9.87 9.08 -10.62
CA VAL A 128 10.99 9.86 -10.09
C VAL A 128 10.77 10.15 -8.61
N GLU A 129 9.60 10.69 -8.25
CA GLU A 129 9.23 11.00 -6.87
C GLU A 129 9.12 9.73 -6.00
N THR A 130 8.56 8.66 -6.58
CA THR A 130 8.32 7.40 -5.87
C THR A 130 9.62 6.63 -5.57
N LYS A 131 10.71 6.96 -6.27
CA LYS A 131 12.01 6.25 -6.24
C LYS A 131 11.83 4.79 -6.62
N ALA A 132 11.61 4.55 -7.91
CA ALA A 132 11.46 3.22 -8.50
C ALA A 132 12.56 2.24 -8.02
N ARG A 133 12.18 1.01 -7.71
CA ARG A 133 13.07 -0.05 -7.21
C ARG A 133 13.10 -1.20 -8.22
N ALA A 134 14.24 -1.88 -8.37
CA ALA A 134 14.30 -3.14 -9.11
C ALA A 134 13.20 -4.12 -8.63
N LEU A 135 12.56 -4.81 -9.56
CA LEU A 135 11.57 -5.83 -9.25
C LEU A 135 12.24 -6.98 -8.48
N GLN A 136 11.49 -7.60 -7.57
CA GLN A 136 11.96 -8.65 -6.67
C GLN A 136 11.01 -9.85 -6.67
N GLU A 137 11.62 -11.03 -6.69
CA GLU A 137 11.01 -12.32 -6.38
C GLU A 137 10.47 -12.29 -4.95
N TYR A 138 9.37 -12.99 -4.68
CA TYR A 138 8.92 -13.17 -3.31
C TYR A 138 9.54 -14.43 -2.70
N HIS A 139 10.41 -14.22 -1.71
CA HIS A 139 10.91 -15.30 -0.87
C HIS A 139 10.18 -15.29 0.47
N ALA A 140 9.39 -16.33 0.73
CA ALA A 140 8.79 -16.54 2.04
C ALA A 140 9.90 -16.69 3.10
N PRO A 141 9.75 -16.07 4.30
CA PRO A 141 10.73 -16.22 5.36
C PRO A 141 10.76 -17.68 5.83
N VAL A 142 11.82 -18.40 5.45
CA VAL A 142 12.07 -19.75 5.96
C VAL A 142 12.33 -19.63 7.45
N LYS A 143 11.36 -20.07 8.27
CA LYS A 143 11.59 -20.30 9.68
C LYS A 143 12.60 -21.45 9.78
N GLN A 144 13.86 -21.12 10.01
CA GLN A 144 14.83 -22.11 10.45
C GLN A 144 14.34 -22.63 11.81
N ASP A 145 14.03 -23.92 11.86
CA ASP A 145 13.81 -24.63 13.10
C ASP A 145 15.12 -24.59 13.90
N ASP A 146 15.07 -24.15 15.16
CA ASP A 146 16.26 -24.07 16.02
C ASP A 146 16.96 -25.44 16.16
N GLY A 147 16.25 -26.55 15.96
CA GLY A 147 16.80 -27.91 15.90
C GLY A 147 17.59 -28.27 14.63
N GLN A 148 17.66 -27.40 13.61
CA GLN A 148 18.49 -27.59 12.41
C GLN A 148 19.81 -26.81 12.43
N LYS A 149 20.01 -25.91 13.40
CA LYS A 149 21.18 -25.03 13.49
C LYS A 149 22.53 -25.77 13.61
N CYS A 150 22.51 -27.04 14.01
CA CYS A 150 23.68 -27.90 14.20
C CYS A 150 23.78 -29.07 13.20
N LYS A 151 23.08 -29.03 12.04
CA LYS A 151 23.11 -30.09 11.01
C LYS A 151 23.96 -29.77 9.78
N SER A 152 24.77 -28.71 9.83
CA SER A 152 25.81 -28.46 8.81
C SER A 152 27.06 -29.27 9.15
N ALA A 153 27.73 -29.85 8.15
CA ALA A 153 28.89 -30.74 8.31
C ALA A 153 30.22 -30.02 8.68
N ALA A 154 30.14 -28.89 9.38
CA ALA A 154 31.26 -28.19 9.99
C ALA A 154 30.94 -28.03 11.49
N GLY A 155 31.82 -28.53 12.34
CA GLY A 155 31.47 -28.95 13.71
C GLY A 155 31.06 -27.84 14.68
N CYS A 156 30.31 -28.24 15.71
CA CYS A 156 30.09 -27.45 16.92
C CYS A 156 31.32 -27.55 17.86
N ASP A 157 32.49 -27.10 17.40
CA ASP A 157 33.70 -27.01 18.23
C ASP A 157 33.63 -25.78 19.15
N SER A 158 32.86 -25.86 20.23
CA SER A 158 33.04 -25.02 21.44
C SER A 158 32.13 -25.41 22.62
N VAL A 159 32.09 -26.68 23.03
CA VAL A 159 31.48 -27.08 24.33
C VAL A 159 32.32 -28.12 25.11
N GLU A 160 33.66 -28.15 24.99
CA GLU A 160 34.47 -28.94 25.93
C GLU A 160 35.92 -28.45 26.11
N GLN A 161 36.14 -27.40 26.92
CA GLN A 161 37.31 -27.28 27.82
C GLN A 161 37.24 -26.04 28.73
N ALA A 162 36.73 -26.23 29.95
CA ALA A 162 36.93 -25.30 31.07
C ALA A 162 37.03 -26.06 32.40
N GLY A 163 37.68 -27.23 32.38
CA GLY A 163 38.03 -28.01 33.56
C GLY A 163 39.52 -27.89 33.91
N GLN A 164 39.81 -27.40 35.12
CA GLN A 164 41.03 -27.64 35.91
C GLN A 164 42.39 -27.12 35.39
N ARG A 165 42.83 -25.99 35.99
CA ARG A 165 44.21 -25.57 36.41
C ARG A 165 44.13 -24.16 37.05
N GLY A 166 44.92 -23.76 38.06
CA GLY A 166 45.81 -24.51 38.95
C GLY A 166 46.77 -23.58 39.72
N GLY A 167 46.70 -23.55 41.07
CA GLY A 167 47.44 -22.63 41.96
C GLY A 167 46.68 -21.34 42.28
N TYR A 168 46.74 -20.75 43.48
CA TYR A 168 47.67 -20.93 44.61
C TYR A 168 46.99 -21.44 45.88
#